data_AF-A0A523YHI8-F1
#
_entry.id   AF-A0A523YHI8-F1
#
_cell.length_a   1.000
_cell.length_b   1.000
_cell.length_c   1.000
_cell.angle_alpha   90.00
_cell.angle_beta   90.00
_cell.angle_gamma   90.00
#
_symmetry.space_group_name_H-M   'P 1'
#
loop_
_entity.id
_entity.type
_entity.pdbx_description
1 polymer ?
#
loop_
_entity_poly.entity_id
_entity_poly.type
_entity_poly.pdbx_seq_one_letter_code
_entity_poly.pdbx_strand_id
1 'polypeptide(L)'
;MREIKLKYVWQHKKDKDFQSEVFTIEQIEDHSLVHCQSIKDYLIEDGYEFVAREEWTGRKAKGVEIYESDIVKLIGTIGATTTIEFIDGAFYVVGYGLVSDWISEGGEWNNIEKLGNIWENPELLEAKS
;
A
#
# COMPACT_ATOMS: atom_id res chain seq x y z
N MET A 1 12.86 -16.88 -8.46
CA MET A 1 12.06 -16.54 -7.26
C MET A 1 11.10 -15.42 -7.67
N ARG A 2 9.86 -15.41 -7.18
CA ARG A 2 8.93 -14.27 -7.43
C ARG A 2 9.47 -13.07 -6.66
N GLU A 3 9.49 -11.90 -7.28
CA GLU A 3 9.83 -10.66 -6.57
C GLU A 3 8.72 -10.36 -5.55
N ILE A 4 9.11 -10.26 -4.28
CA ILE A 4 8.22 -9.90 -3.17
C ILE A 4 8.79 -8.61 -2.58
N LYS A 5 7.93 -7.61 -2.42
CA LYS A 5 8.26 -6.31 -1.82
C LYS A 5 7.31 -6.04 -0.66
N LEU A 6 7.87 -5.55 0.43
CA LEU A 6 7.16 -5.20 1.65
C LEU A 6 7.38 -3.72 1.94
N LYS A 7 6.30 -2.95 2.02
CA LYS A 7 6.34 -1.57 2.49
C LYS A 7 6.10 -1.57 3.99
N TYR A 8 7.00 -0.96 4.74
CA TYR A 8 6.84 -0.77 6.18
C TYR A 8 6.36 0.65 6.42
N VAL A 9 5.37 0.82 7.28
CA VAL A 9 4.75 2.11 7.57
C VAL A 9 4.92 2.42 9.06
N TRP A 10 5.34 3.65 9.33
CA TRP A 10 5.53 4.18 10.67
C TRP A 10 4.75 5.46 10.85
N GLN A 11 4.23 5.67 12.06
CA GLN A 11 3.53 6.90 12.44
C GLN A 11 4.29 7.63 13.55
N HIS A 12 4.50 8.92 13.41
CA HIS A 12 5.07 9.72 14.47
C HIS A 12 4.07 9.91 15.61
N LYS A 13 4.50 9.65 16.85
CA LYS A 13 3.60 9.62 18.01
C LYS A 13 2.96 10.98 18.31
N LYS A 14 3.64 12.08 17.98
CA LYS A 14 3.25 13.44 18.39
C LYS A 14 2.36 14.16 17.36
N ASP A 15 2.81 14.27 16.12
CA ASP A 15 2.12 15.04 15.06
C ASP A 15 1.32 14.14 14.10
N LYS A 16 1.43 12.81 14.25
CA LYS A 16 0.72 11.82 13.44
C LYS A 16 1.14 11.79 11.97
N ASP A 17 2.33 12.33 11.65
CA ASP A 17 2.95 12.17 10.34
C ASP A 17 3.30 10.70 10.04
N PHE A 18 3.35 10.34 8.77
CA PHE A 18 3.66 8.98 8.32
C PHE A 18 4.94 8.95 7.50
N GLN A 19 5.74 7.90 7.72
CA GLN A 19 6.91 7.58 6.91
C GLN A 19 6.79 6.13 6.45
N SER A 20 7.32 5.83 5.26
CA SER A 20 7.33 4.46 4.75
C SER A 20 8.56 4.17 3.90
N GLU A 21 8.95 2.89 3.86
CA GLU A 21 10.11 2.41 3.11
C GLU A 21 9.81 1.02 2.54
N VAL A 22 10.34 0.73 1.36
CA VAL A 22 10.09 -0.53 0.64
C VAL A 22 11.34 -1.40 0.64
N PHE A 23 11.17 -2.66 1.03
CA PHE A 23 12.24 -3.66 1.00
C PHE A 23 11.84 -4.87 0.18
N THR A 24 12.76 -5.38 -0.63
CA THR A 24 12.64 -6.70 -1.26
C THR A 24 12.99 -7.80 -0.26
N ILE A 25 12.52 -9.03 -0.50
CA ILE A 25 12.93 -10.19 0.30
C ILE A 25 14.45 -10.39 0.26
N GLU A 26 15.09 -10.17 -0.88
CA GLU A 26 16.55 -10.27 -1.01
C GLU A 26 17.26 -9.28 -0.06
N GLN A 27 16.80 -8.03 0.03
CA GLN A 27 17.38 -7.05 0.96
C GLN A 27 17.22 -7.46 2.43
N ILE A 28 16.10 -8.10 2.76
CA ILE A 28 15.81 -8.59 4.11
C ILE A 28 16.68 -9.82 4.44
N GLU A 29 16.82 -10.76 3.50
CA GLU A 29 17.54 -12.03 3.67
C GLU A 29 19.06 -11.87 3.61
N ASP A 30 19.59 -10.99 2.74
CA ASP A 30 21.03 -10.80 2.53
C ASP A 30 21.73 -10.06 3.68
N HIS A 31 21.06 -9.89 4.83
CA HIS A 31 21.60 -9.15 5.98
C HIS A 31 22.14 -7.74 5.66
N SER A 32 21.65 -7.11 4.56
CA SER A 32 21.72 -5.65 4.35
C SER A 32 20.93 -4.86 5.43
N LEU A 33 20.40 -5.59 6.41
CA LEU A 33 19.85 -5.20 7.70
C LEU A 33 20.62 -4.13 8.46
N VAL A 34 21.90 -3.85 8.20
CA VAL A 34 22.53 -2.65 8.78
C VAL A 34 21.73 -1.40 8.39
N HIS A 35 21.29 -1.32 7.13
CA HIS A 35 20.47 -0.22 6.64
C HIS A 35 19.04 -0.28 7.21
N CYS A 36 18.38 -1.44 7.15
CA CYS A 36 17.01 -1.59 7.65
C CYS A 36 16.90 -1.36 9.16
N GLN A 37 17.88 -1.85 9.93
CA GLN A 37 17.97 -1.64 11.37
C GLN A 37 18.28 -0.18 11.67
N SER A 38 19.18 0.46 10.92
CA SER A 38 19.48 1.89 11.11
C SER A 38 18.28 2.80 10.85
N ILE A 39 17.46 2.51 9.83
CA ILE A 39 16.24 3.27 9.56
C ILE A 39 15.24 3.08 10.69
N LYS A 40 15.03 1.84 11.12
CA LYS A 40 14.13 1.54 12.23
C LYS A 40 14.57 2.23 13.52
N ASP A 41 15.85 2.15 13.86
CA ASP A 41 16.40 2.75 15.08
C ASP A 41 16.28 4.27 15.02
N TYR A 42 16.64 4.89 13.89
CA TYR A 42 16.47 6.33 13.66
C TYR A 42 15.02 6.79 13.82
N LEU A 43 14.07 6.09 13.19
CA LEU A 43 12.64 6.42 13.29
C LEU A 43 12.13 6.28 14.73
N ILE A 44 12.52 5.21 15.43
CA ILE A 44 12.12 5.01 16.84
C ILE A 44 12.69 6.12 17.74
N GLU A 45 13.96 6.48 17.56
CA GLU A 45 14.61 7.57 18.29
C GLU A 45 13.95 8.93 18.04
N ASP A 46 13.54 9.19 16.80
CA ASP A 46 12.81 10.41 16.40
C ASP A 46 11.33 10.39 16.85
N GLY A 47 10.85 9.29 17.42
CA GLY A 47 9.51 9.22 18.01
C GLY A 47 8.44 8.59 17.13
N TYR A 48 8.82 7.87 16.09
CA TYR A 48 7.92 7.04 15.29
C TYR A 48 7.65 5.68 15.94
N GLU A 49 6.50 5.12 15.63
CA GLU A 49 6.12 3.74 15.95
C GLU A 49 5.70 2.99 14.69
N PHE A 50 6.03 1.70 14.62
CA PHE A 50 5.63 0.84 13.50
C PHE A 50 4.13 0.55 13.58
N VAL A 51 3.41 0.78 12.47
CA VAL A 51 1.94 0.62 12.44
C VAL A 51 1.46 -0.41 11.42
N ALA A 52 2.17 -0.61 10.31
CA ALA A 52 1.74 -1.56 9.29
C ALA A 52 2.89 -2.08 8.43
N ARG A 53 2.66 -3.26 7.86
CA ARG A 53 3.47 -3.83 6.77
C ARG A 53 2.53 -4.22 5.64
N GLU A 54 2.74 -3.62 4.48
CA GLU A 54 1.91 -3.78 3.29
C GLU A 54 2.65 -4.59 2.23
N GLU A 55 1.96 -5.55 1.62
CA GLU A 55 2.54 -6.35 0.54
C GLU A 55 2.29 -5.69 -0.83
N TRP A 56 3.31 -5.73 -1.70
CA TRP A 56 3.14 -5.37 -3.11
C TRP A 56 2.24 -6.39 -3.81
N THR A 57 1.24 -5.90 -4.53
CA THR A 57 0.30 -6.74 -5.29
C THR A 57 0.97 -7.56 -6.41
N GLY A 58 2.23 -7.27 -6.75
CA GLY A 58 2.92 -7.81 -7.93
C GLY A 58 2.51 -7.11 -9.23
N ARG A 59 1.79 -6.00 -9.14
CA ARG A 59 1.18 -5.30 -10.28
C ARG A 59 1.48 -3.81 -10.24
N LYS A 60 1.34 -3.18 -11.41
CA LYS A 60 1.50 -1.75 -11.60
C LYS A 60 0.28 -1.18 -12.30
N ALA A 61 -0.23 -0.06 -11.83
CA ALA A 61 -1.24 0.73 -12.52
C ALA A 61 -0.57 1.95 -13.13
N LYS A 62 -0.68 2.14 -14.45
CA LYS A 62 -0.02 3.25 -15.17
C LYS A 62 1.48 3.40 -14.85
N GLY A 63 2.18 2.28 -14.64
CA GLY A 63 3.61 2.25 -14.32
C GLY A 63 3.97 2.40 -12.83
N VAL A 64 2.99 2.68 -11.96
CA VAL A 64 3.18 2.84 -10.51
C VAL A 64 2.81 1.54 -9.79
N GLU A 65 3.65 1.09 -8.87
CA GLU A 65 3.41 -0.10 -8.06
C GLU A 65 2.22 0.09 -7.11
N ILE A 66 1.38 -0.94 -7.03
CA ILE A 66 0.21 -0.97 -6.16
C ILE A 66 0.47 -1.91 -4.98
N TYR A 67 0.29 -1.39 -3.79
CA TYR A 67 0.44 -2.09 -2.51
C TYR A 67 -0.93 -2.26 -1.85
N GLU A 68 -0.99 -3.13 -0.85
CA GLU A 68 -2.08 -3.12 0.12
C GLU A 68 -2.32 -1.71 0.69
N SER A 69 -3.58 -1.40 1.02
CA SER A 69 -4.07 -0.10 1.51
C SER A 69 -3.85 1.13 0.62
N ASP A 70 -3.33 0.94 -0.60
CA ASP A 70 -3.35 2.01 -1.59
C ASP A 70 -4.81 2.40 -1.90
N ILE A 71 -5.04 3.71 -1.98
CA ILE A 71 -6.31 4.28 -2.42
C ILE A 71 -6.24 4.47 -3.92
N VAL A 72 -7.20 3.87 -4.62
CA VAL A 72 -7.28 3.87 -6.07
C VAL A 72 -8.61 4.40 -6.57
N LYS A 73 -8.59 4.94 -7.78
CA LYS A 73 -9.77 5.29 -8.55
C LYS A 73 -9.92 4.36 -9.74
N LEU A 74 -11.13 3.86 -9.93
CA LEU A 74 -11.47 3.05 -11.10
C LEU A 74 -11.94 3.94 -12.25
N ILE A 75 -11.28 3.80 -13.40
CA ILE A 75 -11.55 4.54 -14.64
C ILE A 75 -12.52 3.71 -15.49
N GLY A 76 -13.55 4.36 -16.06
CA GLY A 76 -14.54 3.69 -16.92
C GLY A 76 -15.69 3.01 -16.18
N THR A 77 -15.62 2.91 -14.85
CA THR A 77 -16.76 2.66 -13.94
C THR A 77 -17.24 3.99 -13.34
N ILE A 78 -18.06 3.95 -12.28
CA ILE A 78 -18.72 5.10 -11.62
C ILE A 78 -17.71 6.10 -10.99
N GLY A 79 -16.41 6.01 -11.31
CA GLY A 79 -15.37 6.91 -10.82
C GLY A 79 -15.08 6.74 -9.33
N ALA A 80 -15.42 5.57 -8.79
CA ALA A 80 -15.29 5.24 -7.37
C ALA A 80 -13.84 5.31 -6.88
N THR A 81 -13.63 6.03 -5.77
CA THR A 81 -12.40 6.02 -4.97
C THR A 81 -12.52 4.99 -3.86
N THR A 82 -11.51 4.15 -3.71
CA THR A 82 -11.63 2.89 -2.95
C THR A 82 -10.25 2.32 -2.57
N THR A 83 -10.18 1.26 -1.76
CA THR A 83 -8.91 0.69 -1.26
C THR A 83 -8.55 -0.65 -1.90
N ILE A 84 -7.26 -0.99 -1.84
CA ILE A 84 -6.73 -2.33 -2.11
C ILE A 84 -6.60 -3.11 -0.80
N GLU A 85 -7.15 -4.32 -0.74
CA GLU A 85 -7.09 -5.18 0.45
C GLU A 85 -6.67 -6.60 0.09
N PHE A 86 -5.94 -7.26 0.98
CA PHE A 86 -5.63 -8.69 0.85
C PHE A 86 -6.64 -9.53 1.66
N ILE A 87 -7.50 -10.26 0.96
CA ILE A 87 -8.58 -11.05 1.55
C ILE A 87 -8.46 -12.47 1.03
N ASP A 88 -8.59 -13.49 1.88
CA ASP A 88 -8.66 -14.90 1.48
C ASP A 88 -7.58 -15.37 0.46
N GLY A 89 -6.37 -14.82 0.54
CA GLY A 89 -5.23 -15.21 -0.29
C GLY A 89 -5.06 -14.44 -1.61
N ALA A 90 -5.86 -13.40 -1.86
CA ALA A 90 -5.75 -12.56 -3.06
C ALA A 90 -5.98 -11.07 -2.76
N PHE A 91 -5.48 -10.21 -3.65
CA PHE A 91 -5.72 -8.77 -3.58
C PHE A 91 -7.01 -8.39 -4.30
N TYR A 92 -7.82 -7.57 -3.64
CA TYR A 92 -9.09 -7.07 -4.14
C TYR A 92 -9.15 -5.56 -4.12
N VAL A 93 -9.96 -5.02 -5.03
CA VAL A 93 -10.46 -3.66 -4.92
C VAL A 93 -11.74 -3.72 -4.09
N VAL A 94 -11.73 -3.13 -2.89
CA VAL A 94 -12.86 -3.20 -1.94
C VAL A 94 -13.56 -1.85 -1.89
N GLY A 95 -14.81 -1.79 -2.38
CA GLY A 95 -15.58 -0.55 -2.46
C GLY A 95 -17.10 -0.76 -2.39
N TYR A 96 -17.81 0.13 -1.68
CA TYR A 96 -19.28 0.14 -1.56
C TYR A 96 -19.91 -1.21 -1.14
N GLY A 97 -19.22 -2.00 -0.30
CA GLY A 97 -19.71 -3.31 0.14
C GLY A 97 -19.61 -4.41 -0.94
N LEU A 98 -19.00 -4.10 -2.08
CA LEU A 98 -18.65 -5.05 -3.12
C LEU A 98 -17.16 -5.33 -3.05
N VAL A 99 -16.81 -6.58 -2.79
CA VAL A 99 -15.48 -7.11 -3.09
C VAL A 99 -15.56 -7.53 -4.55
N SER A 100 -14.79 -6.88 -5.41
CA SER A 100 -14.81 -7.21 -6.83
C SER A 100 -13.48 -7.83 -7.25
N ASP A 101 -13.60 -9.01 -7.84
CA ASP A 101 -12.58 -9.79 -8.55
C ASP A 101 -12.02 -9.08 -9.79
N TRP A 102 -12.21 -7.76 -9.94
CA TRP A 102 -11.70 -6.98 -11.07
C TRP A 102 -10.20 -7.19 -11.29
N ILE A 103 -9.45 -7.51 -10.23
CA ILE A 103 -8.03 -7.84 -10.27
C ILE A 103 -7.74 -9.28 -10.73
N SER A 104 -8.64 -10.24 -10.49
CA SER A 104 -8.47 -11.66 -10.84
C SER A 104 -9.03 -12.03 -12.22
N GLU A 105 -10.07 -11.34 -12.72
CA GLU A 105 -10.74 -11.65 -14.00
C GLU A 105 -10.15 -10.92 -15.23
N GLY A 106 -8.92 -10.41 -15.15
CA GLY A 106 -8.28 -9.73 -16.28
C GLY A 106 -8.76 -8.30 -16.52
N GLY A 107 -9.38 -7.66 -15.53
CA GLY A 107 -9.55 -6.22 -15.53
C GLY A 107 -8.20 -5.54 -15.68
N GLU A 108 -8.07 -4.66 -16.68
CA GLU A 108 -6.81 -4.03 -16.96
C GLU A 108 -6.42 -3.10 -15.81
N TRP A 109 -5.28 -3.36 -15.15
CA TRP A 109 -4.62 -2.44 -14.23
C TRP A 109 -4.39 -1.04 -14.84
N ASN A 110 -4.54 -0.90 -16.16
CA ASN A 110 -4.56 0.38 -16.89
C ASN A 110 -5.76 1.27 -16.53
N ASN A 111 -6.86 0.67 -16.09
CA ASN A 111 -8.08 1.37 -15.65
C ASN A 111 -8.07 1.70 -14.16
N ILE A 112 -6.92 1.53 -13.50
CA ILE A 112 -6.71 1.91 -12.11
C ILE A 112 -5.80 3.13 -12.08
N GLU A 113 -6.14 4.09 -11.22
CA GLU A 113 -5.28 5.22 -10.89
C GLU A 113 -5.03 5.24 -9.40
N LYS A 114 -3.75 5.15 -8.99
CA LYS A 114 -3.37 5.33 -7.60
C LYS A 114 -3.46 6.81 -7.24
N LEU A 115 -4.20 7.11 -6.17
CA LEU A 115 -4.39 8.47 -5.66
C LEU A 115 -3.58 8.74 -4.39
N GLY A 116 -3.33 7.71 -3.58
CA GLY A 116 -2.67 7.83 -2.27
C GLY A 116 -2.73 6.50 -1.53
N ASN A 117 -2.70 6.54 -0.21
CA ASN A 117 -2.97 5.39 0.66
C ASN A 117 -3.72 5.84 1.92
N ILE A 118 -4.25 4.88 2.68
CA ILE A 118 -5.08 5.18 3.87
C ILE A 118 -4.33 5.89 5.01
N TRP A 119 -3.00 5.84 5.01
CA TRP A 119 -2.17 6.43 6.05
C TRP A 119 -1.97 7.92 5.79
N GLU A 120 -1.49 8.26 4.59
CA GLU A 120 -1.16 9.63 4.20
C GLU A 120 -2.37 10.42 3.69
N ASN A 121 -3.39 9.74 3.16
CA ASN A 121 -4.53 10.37 2.50
C ASN A 121 -5.90 9.79 2.89
N PRO A 122 -6.22 9.61 4.20
CA PRO A 122 -7.50 9.07 4.62
C PRO A 122 -8.70 9.90 4.11
N GLU A 123 -8.53 11.21 3.91
CA GLU A 123 -9.55 12.14 3.42
C GLU A 123 -10.07 11.80 2.01
N LEU A 124 -9.27 11.08 1.19
CA LEU A 124 -9.69 10.65 -0.14
C LEU A 124 -10.87 9.66 -0.10
N LEU A 125 -11.10 9.01 1.03
CA LEU A 125 -12.26 8.13 1.24
C LEU A 125 -13.48 8.86 1.83
N GLU A 126 -13.27 10.06 2.39
CA GLU A 126 -14.30 10.88 3.05
C GLU A 126 -15.08 11.77 2.08
N ALA A 127 -14.60 11.97 0.84
CA ALA A 127 -15.24 12.78 -0.21
C ALA A 127 -16.57 12.19 -0.75
N LYS A 128 -17.25 11.37 0.05
CA LYS A 128 -18.60 10.84 -0.18
C LYS A 128 -19.64 11.81 0.40
N SER A 129 -19.97 12.85 -0.36
CA SER A 129 -21.20 13.63 -0.15
C SER A 129 -21.95 13.81 -1.46
#